data_AF-A0A519N4A3-F1
#
_entry.id   AF-A0A519N4A3-F1
#
_cell.length_a   1.000
_cell.length_b   1.000
_cell.length_c   1.000
_cell.angle_alpha   90.00
_cell.angle_beta   90.00
_cell.angle_gamma   90.00
#
_symmetry.space_group_name_H-M   'P 1'
#
loop_
_entity.id
_entity.type
_entity.pdbx_description
1 polymer ?
#
loop_
_entity_poly.entity_id
_entity_poly.type
_entity_poly.pdbx_seq_one_letter_code
_entity_poly.pdbx_strand_id
1 'polypeptide(L)' 'MENKKYASYAEIERDLEILKLEKEIHYQKLIKNFDDTKESFDPKKMFGGIPEVAIDVVSGFAGPLKGMAINFILKKIFK' A
#
# COMPACT_ATOMS: atom_id res chain seq x y z
N MET A 1 -9.20 -26.22 5.21
CA MET A 1 -8.54 -27.52 5.42
C MET A 1 -9.61 -28.58 5.21
N GLU A 2 -9.46 -29.45 4.21
CA GLU A 2 -10.29 -30.66 4.14
C GLU A 2 -10.14 -31.43 5.45
N ASN A 3 -11.19 -32.13 5.88
CA ASN A 3 -11.14 -32.99 7.06
C ASN A 3 -10.24 -34.21 6.77
N LYS A 4 -8.92 -34.02 6.87
CA LYS A 4 -7.94 -35.09 6.74
C LYS A 4 -8.12 -36.08 7.89
N LYS A 5 -8.20 -37.37 7.56
CA LYS A 5 -8.10 -38.46 8.52
C LYS A 5 -6.63 -38.85 8.64
N TYR A 6 -6.04 -38.61 9.81
CA TYR A 6 -4.65 -38.97 10.08
C TYR A 6 -4.56 -40.45 10.46
N ALA A 7 -3.56 -41.14 9.90
CA ALA A 7 -3.30 -42.54 10.24
C ALA A 7 -2.42 -42.69 11.49
N SER A 8 -1.69 -41.64 11.88
CA SER A 8 -0.80 -41.66 13.06
C SER A 8 -0.55 -40.26 13.65
N TYR A 9 -0.14 -40.20 14.91
CA TYR A 9 0.28 -38.94 15.55
C TYR A 9 1.49 -38.29 14.88
N ALA A 10 2.41 -39.09 14.32
CA ALA A 10 3.57 -38.59 13.59
C ALA A 10 3.16 -37.81 12.32
N GLU A 11 2.02 -38.16 11.71
CA GLU A 11 1.47 -37.43 10.57
C GLU A 11 0.90 -36.07 10.99
N ILE A 12 0.20 -36.02 12.13
CA ILE A 12 -0.31 -34.79 12.73
C ILE A 12 0.84 -33.84 13.05
N GLU A 13 1.93 -34.35 13.64
CA GLU A 13 3.08 -33.53 14.03
C GLU A 13 3.79 -32.91 12.81
N ARG A 14 3.96 -33.69 11.74
CA ARG A 14 4.50 -33.15 10.47
C ARG A 14 3.62 -32.07 9.87
N ASP A 15 2.30 -32.29 9.80
CA ASP A 15 1.37 -31.29 9.28
C ASP A 15 1.36 -30.02 10.18
N LEU A 16 1.47 -30.18 11.50
CA LEU A 16 1.61 -29.05 12.42
C LEU A 16 2.92 -28.28 12.21
N GLU A 17 4.02 -28.96 11.92
CA GLU A 17 5.30 -28.33 11.59
C GLU A 17 5.20 -27.54 10.28
N ILE A 18 4.57 -28.12 9.25
CA ILE A 18 4.29 -27.42 7.99
C ILE A 18 3.46 -26.16 8.25
N LEU A 19 2.38 -26.26 9.03
CA LEU A 19 1.53 -25.11 9.35
C LEU A 19 2.30 -24.00 10.10
N LYS A 20 3.23 -24.37 10.99
CA LYS A 20 4.10 -23.39 11.66
C LYS A 20 5.04 -22.69 10.68
N LEU A 21 5.66 -23.44 9.77
CA LEU A 21 6.54 -22.88 8.74
C LEU A 21 5.77 -21.97 7.78
N GLU A 22 4.59 -22.40 7.32
CA GLU A 22 3.72 -21.57 6.48
C GLU A 22 3.34 -20.26 7.18
N LYS A 23 2.95 -20.34 8.45
CA LYS A 23 2.63 -19.16 9.26
C LYS A 23 3.82 -18.20 9.31
N GLU A 24 5.03 -18.69 9.56
CA GLU A 24 6.24 -17.86 9.60
C GLU A 24 6.51 -17.21 8.24
N ILE A 25 6.43 -17.98 7.14
CA ILE A 25 6.59 -17.46 5.78
C ILE A 25 5.57 -16.35 5.49
N HIS A 26 4.30 -16.56 5.86
CA HIS A 26 3.26 -15.55 5.68
C HIS A 26 3.51 -14.31 6.53
N TYR A 27 3.96 -14.47 7.77
CA TYR A 27 4.30 -13.34 8.64
C TYR A 27 5.44 -12.49 8.06
N GLN A 28 6.52 -13.12 7.59
CA GLN A 28 7.63 -12.43 6.95
C GLN A 28 7.20 -11.72 5.66
N LYS A 29 6.34 -12.34 4.85
CA LYS A 29 5.75 -11.69 3.66
C LYS A 29 4.93 -10.46 4.03
N LEU A 30 4.16 -10.51 5.13
CA LEU A 30 3.39 -9.35 5.58
C LEU A 30 4.28 -8.21 6.03
N ILE A 31 5.32 -8.48 6.81
CA ILE A 31 6.30 -7.47 7.22
C ILE A 31 6.93 -6.84 5.97
N LYS A 32 7.44 -7.68 5.06
CA LYS A 32 8.06 -7.20 3.82
C LYS A 32 7.10 -6.35 3.00
N ASN A 33 5.87 -6.82 2.77
CA ASN A 33 4.87 -6.06 2.03
C ASN A 33 4.54 -4.73 2.72
N PHE A 34 4.51 -4.70 4.05
CA PHE A 34 4.27 -3.47 4.80
C PHE A 34 5.42 -2.48 4.68
N ASP A 35 6.66 -2.96 4.71
CA ASP A 35 7.85 -2.14 4.49
C ASP A 35 7.91 -1.63 3.04
N ASP A 36 7.68 -2.50 2.05
CA ASP A 36 7.57 -2.12 0.62
C ASP A 36 6.42 -1.11 0.39
N THR A 37 5.29 -1.29 1.07
CA THR A 37 4.14 -0.37 1.03
C THR A 37 4.50 0.97 1.68
N LYS A 38 5.14 0.99 2.85
CA LYS A 38 5.60 2.24 3.47
C LYS A 38 6.59 2.98 2.58
N GLU A 39 7.49 2.27 1.92
CA GLU A 39 8.45 2.86 1.00
C GLU A 39 7.77 3.46 -0.23
N SER A 40 6.76 2.79 -0.78
CA SER A 40 5.99 3.27 -1.93
C SER A 40 4.98 4.37 -1.59
N PHE A 41 4.44 4.36 -0.37
CA PHE A 41 3.57 5.42 0.16
C PHE A 41 4.33 6.56 0.83
N ASP A 42 5.67 6.52 0.88
CA ASP A 42 6.47 7.66 1.28
C ASP A 42 6.15 8.80 0.29
N PRO A 43 5.46 9.86 0.74
CA PRO A 43 5.07 10.92 -0.16
C PRO A 43 6.29 11.53 -0.83
N LYS A 44 7.47 11.52 -0.18
CA LYS A 44 8.72 12.02 -0.78
C LYS A 44 9.13 11.25 -2.04
N LYS A 45 8.82 9.95 -2.14
CA LYS A 45 9.08 9.13 -3.33
C LYS A 45 7.96 9.26 -4.37
N MET A 46 6.70 9.37 -3.94
CA MET A 46 5.57 9.65 -4.87
C MET A 46 5.65 11.06 -5.48
N PHE A 47 6.15 12.04 -4.73
CA PHE A 47 6.38 13.41 -5.19
C PHE A 47 7.69 13.57 -5.97
N GLY A 48 8.50 12.50 -6.14
CA GLY A 48 9.75 12.53 -6.90
C GLY A 48 9.61 12.94 -8.38
N GLY A 49 8.37 12.96 -8.91
CA GLY A 49 8.04 13.50 -10.23
C GLY A 49 7.25 14.81 -10.22
N ILE A 50 6.86 15.33 -9.05
CA ILE A 50 6.13 16.59 -8.93
C ILE A 50 7.16 17.68 -8.64
N PRO A 51 7.34 18.67 -9.55
CA PRO A 51 8.28 19.76 -9.32
C PRO A 51 7.99 20.45 -7.99
N GLU A 52 9.03 20.78 -7.23
CA GLU A 52 8.94 21.49 -5.94
C GLU A 52 8.08 22.76 -6.05
N VAL A 53 8.16 23.43 -7.20
CA VAL A 53 7.31 24.57 -7.61
C VAL A 53 5.80 24.25 -7.59
N ALA A 54 5.40 23.05 -7.99
CA ALA A 54 3.99 22.65 -7.97
C ALA A 54 3.50 22.40 -6.53
N ILE A 55 4.36 21.88 -5.64
CA ILE A 55 4.05 21.73 -4.21
C ILE A 55 3.99 23.10 -3.52
N ASP A 56 4.89 24.03 -3.85
CA ASP A 56 4.90 25.40 -3.31
C ASP A 56 3.72 26.23 -3.82
N VAL A 57 3.34 26.08 -5.09
CA VAL A 57 2.11 26.70 -5.63
C VAL A 57 0.87 26.08 -4.99
N VAL A 58 0.82 24.77 -4.79
CA VAL A 58 -0.34 24.16 -4.11
C VAL A 58 -0.37 24.55 -2.62
N SER A 59 0.75 24.57 -1.91
CA SER A 59 0.78 24.89 -0.48
C SER A 59 0.63 26.40 -0.20
N GLY A 60 1.19 27.26 -1.05
CA GLY A 60 1.13 28.73 -0.94
C GLY A 60 -0.19 29.36 -1.38
N PHE A 61 -1.03 28.67 -2.15
CA PHE A 61 -2.35 29.15 -2.57
C PHE A 61 -3.48 28.79 -1.60
N ALA A 62 -3.30 28.92 -0.28
CA ALA A 62 -4.30 28.56 0.74
C ALA A 62 -5.56 29.48 0.78
N GLY A 63 -5.94 30.14 -0.32
CA GLY A 63 -7.05 31.10 -0.39
C GLY A 63 -8.09 30.83 -1.51
N PRO A 64 -9.20 31.59 -1.52
CA PRO A 64 -10.40 31.38 -2.37
C PRO A 64 -10.15 31.30 -3.89
N LEU A 65 -8.96 31.72 -4.35
CA LEU A 65 -8.56 31.70 -5.75
C LEU A 65 -8.39 30.27 -6.33
N LYS A 66 -8.13 29.26 -5.48
CA LYS A 66 -8.03 27.85 -5.91
C LYS A 66 -9.32 27.32 -6.51
N GLY A 67 -10.45 27.59 -5.85
CA GLY A 67 -11.76 27.14 -6.34
C GLY A 67 -12.07 27.74 -7.71
N MET A 68 -11.66 28.99 -7.94
CA MET A 68 -11.85 29.68 -9.20
C MET A 68 -10.95 29.13 -10.32
N ALA A 69 -9.65 28.92 -10.05
CA ALA A 69 -8.71 28.39 -11.04
C ALA A 69 -9.02 26.94 -11.43
N ILE A 70 -9.34 26.09 -10.46
CA ILE A 70 -9.73 24.69 -10.71
C ILE A 70 -11.02 24.64 -11.54
N ASN A 71 -12.03 25.45 -11.18
CA ASN A 71 -13.28 25.50 -11.93
C ASN A 71 -13.09 26.03 -13.37
N PHE A 72 -12.17 26.98 -13.58
CA PHE A 72 -11.86 27.48 -14.93
C PHE A 72 -11.16 26.41 -15.80
N ILE A 73 -10.19 25.69 -15.23
CA ILE A 73 -9.49 24.61 -15.93
C ILE A 73 -10.43 23.45 -16.24
N LEU A 74 -11.24 23.01 -15.26
CA LEU A 74 -12.24 21.97 -15.46
C LEU A 74 -13.25 22.37 -16.56
N LYS A 75 -13.77 23.60 -16.53
CA LYS A 75 -14.69 24.10 -17.55
C LYS A 75 -14.06 24.21 -18.94
N LYS A 76 -12.73 24.36 -19.05
CA LYS A 76 -12.01 24.39 -20.33
C LYS A 76 -11.73 23.00 -20.88
N ILE A 77 -11.61 21.99 -20.02
CA ILE A 77 -11.34 20.60 -20.42
C ILE A 77 -12.65 19.84 -20.72
N PHE A 78 -13.73 20.13 -19.98
CA PHE A 78 -15.03 19.48 -20.13
C PHE A 78 -16.05 20.28 -20.98
N LYS A 79 -15.60 21.23 -21.79
CA LYS A 79 -16.42 21.97 -22.77
C LYS A 79 -15.87 21.78 -24.17
#